data_AF-F6U6M4-F1
#
_entry.id   AF-F6U6M4-F1
#
_cell.length_a   1.000
_cell.length_b   1.000
_cell.length_c   1.000
_cell.angle_alpha   90.00
_cell.angle_beta   90.00
_cell.angle_gamma   90.00
#
_symmetry.space_group_name_H-M   'P 1'
#
loop_
_entity.id
_entity.type
_entity.pdbx_description
1 polymer ?
#
loop_
_entity_poly.entity_id
_entity_poly.type
_entity_poly.pdbx_seq_one_letter_code
_entity_poly.pdbx_strand_id
1 'polypeptide(L)'
;MVVCRQRPGHRCITAVMVVVIMLWEGVSRPLADFSYNKCTQLIPTNGTATERRCGTNEERTCACQGFDPEKGGASYSFGCSWSMYYNGCKFARSTKPNKFKLNGTKDSNAESCVADFCQRLASAMSVLYKTAAPDAHMNQIERECEGQECRLGYNPP
;
A
#
# COMPACT_ATOMS: atom_id res chain seq x y z
N MET A 1 14.50 -2.58 14.12
CA MET A 1 15.76 -2.94 13.42
C MET A 1 16.01 -1.91 12.33
N VAL A 2 17.27 -1.48 12.14
CA VAL A 2 17.65 -0.55 11.06
C VAL A 2 18.79 -1.19 10.26
N VAL A 3 18.66 -1.23 8.93
CA VAL A 3 19.71 -1.67 8.02
C VAL A 3 20.32 -0.43 7.39
N CYS A 4 21.63 -0.28 7.54
CA CYS A 4 22.39 0.83 6.99
C CYS A 4 23.34 0.35 5.89
N ARG A 5 23.59 1.21 4.90
CA ARG A 5 24.62 1.03 3.88
C ARG A 5 25.75 2.01 4.10
N GLN A 6 26.95 1.48 4.28
CA GLN A 6 28.17 2.27 4.15
C GLN A 6 28.50 2.47 2.68
N ARG A 7 28.66 3.72 2.26
CA ARG A 7 28.99 4.08 0.88
C ARG A 7 30.49 3.93 0.66
N PRO A 8 30.94 3.11 -0.32
CA PRO A 8 32.36 2.88 -0.56
C PRO A 8 33.11 4.21 -0.80
N GLY A 9 34.24 4.40 -0.10
CA GLY A 9 35.12 5.56 -0.29
C GLY A 9 34.64 6.89 0.32
N HIS A 10 33.44 6.96 0.90
CA HIS A 10 32.93 8.21 1.49
C HIS A 10 33.44 8.43 2.92
N ARG A 11 33.80 9.69 3.21
CA ARG A 11 34.19 10.18 4.55
C ARG A 11 33.36 11.40 4.99
N CYS A 12 32.31 11.74 4.26
CA CYS A 12 31.42 12.86 4.58
C CYS A 12 30.34 12.46 5.60
N ILE A 13 29.56 13.44 6.05
CA ILE A 13 28.46 13.24 7.02
C ILE A 13 27.37 12.26 6.56
N THR A 14 27.26 12.00 5.25
CA THR A 14 26.32 11.02 4.66
C THR A 14 27.02 9.75 4.18
N ALA A 15 28.20 9.43 4.72
CA ALA A 15 28.94 8.21 4.35
C ALA A 15 28.18 6.92 4.70
N VAL A 16 27.28 6.97 5.68
CA VAL A 16 26.36 5.89 6.05
C VAL A 16 24.94 6.38 5.83
N MET A 17 24.10 5.56 5.19
CA MET A 17 22.70 5.87 4.95
C MET A 17 21.81 4.76 5.47
N VAL A 18 20.67 5.13 6.04
CA VAL A 18 19.60 4.18 6.38
C VAL A 18 18.94 3.70 5.09
N VAL A 19 18.76 2.39 4.95
CA VAL A 19 18.14 1.76 3.78
C VAL A 19 16.82 1.07 4.14
N VAL A 20 16.75 0.47 5.33
CA VAL A 20 15.53 -0.19 5.83
C VAL A 20 15.32 0.16 7.30
N ILE A 21 14.09 0.50 7.65
CA ILE A 21 13.63 0.59 9.04
C ILE A 21 12.51 -0.43 9.20
N MET A 22 12.63 -1.32 10.19
CA MET A 22 11.64 -2.32 10.52
C MET A 22 11.20 -2.13 11.98
N LEU A 23 9.89 -1.92 12.15
CA LEU A 23 9.24 -1.84 13.45
C LEU A 23 8.54 -3.17 13.72
N TRP A 24 9.04 -3.94 14.69
CA TRP A 24 8.46 -5.24 15.04
C TRP A 24 7.04 -5.12 15.60
N GLU A 25 6.78 -4.04 16.33
CA GLU A 25 5.48 -3.74 16.96
C GLU A 25 4.87 -2.49 16.30
N GLY A 26 4.69 -2.54 14.98
CA GLY A 26 4.25 -1.39 14.18
C GLY A 26 2.74 -1.13 14.18
N VAL A 27 1.89 -2.10 14.52
CA VAL A 27 0.44 -1.89 14.68
C VAL A 27 -0.04 -2.67 15.88
N SER A 28 -1.12 -2.24 16.50
CA SER A 28 -1.71 -2.98 17.62
C SER A 28 -2.19 -4.36 17.14
N ARG A 29 -2.01 -5.39 17.98
CA ARG A 29 -2.48 -6.76 17.65
C ARG A 29 -3.97 -6.79 17.25
N PRO A 30 -4.90 -6.08 17.93
CA PRO A 30 -6.30 -6.06 17.50
C PRO A 30 -6.51 -5.51 16.10
N LEU A 31 -5.75 -4.49 15.68
CA LEU A 31 -5.84 -3.95 14.33
C LEU A 31 -5.24 -4.93 13.30
N ALA A 32 -4.10 -5.56 13.62
CA ALA A 32 -3.48 -6.57 12.77
C ALA A 32 -4.43 -7.76 12.52
N ASP A 33 -5.00 -8.32 13.59
CA ASP A 33 -5.93 -9.46 13.51
C ASP A 33 -7.19 -9.10 12.74
N PHE A 34 -7.75 -7.91 12.99
CA PHE A 34 -8.91 -7.41 12.26
C PHE A 34 -8.61 -7.26 10.76
N SER A 35 -7.52 -6.59 10.41
CA SER A 35 -7.12 -6.36 9.01
C SER A 35 -6.82 -7.67 8.29
N TYR A 36 -6.11 -8.61 8.92
CA TYR A 36 -5.83 -9.93 8.34
C TYR A 36 -7.12 -10.67 8.02
N ASN A 37 -8.01 -10.82 9.00
CA ASN A 37 -9.27 -11.55 8.83
C ASN A 37 -10.15 -10.95 7.73
N LYS A 38 -10.29 -9.62 7.71
CA LYS A 38 -11.08 -8.93 6.66
C LYS A 38 -10.45 -9.08 5.29
N CYS A 39 -9.13 -8.93 5.19
CA CYS A 39 -8.38 -9.10 3.95
C CYS A 39 -8.59 -10.50 3.37
N THR A 40 -8.35 -11.54 4.17
CA THR A 40 -8.42 -12.94 3.70
C THR A 40 -9.84 -13.42 3.38
N GLN A 41 -10.86 -12.85 4.04
CA GLN A 41 -12.26 -13.22 3.78
C GLN A 41 -12.86 -12.50 2.56
N LEU A 42 -12.55 -11.22 2.39
CA LEU A 42 -13.21 -10.37 1.40
C LEU A 42 -12.48 -10.31 0.07
N ILE A 43 -11.15 -10.20 0.08
CA ILE A 43 -10.39 -9.87 -1.13
C ILE A 43 -10.26 -11.05 -2.10
N PRO A 44 -9.96 -12.30 -1.67
CA PRO A 44 -9.82 -13.41 -2.61
C PRO A 44 -11.07 -13.69 -3.45
N THR A 45 -12.26 -13.53 -2.86
CA THR A 45 -13.53 -13.87 -3.48
C THR A 45 -14.19 -12.72 -4.23
N ASN A 46 -13.91 -11.47 -3.85
CA ASN A 46 -14.54 -10.28 -4.44
C ASN A 46 -13.53 -9.39 -5.17
N GLY A 47 -12.22 -9.60 -5.04
CA GLY A 47 -11.19 -8.72 -5.57
C GLY A 47 -10.81 -9.01 -7.02
N THR A 48 -10.36 -7.97 -7.73
CA THR A 48 -9.69 -8.12 -9.03
C THR A 48 -8.19 -8.12 -8.82
N ALA A 49 -7.53 -9.24 -9.11
CA ALA A 49 -6.08 -9.32 -9.06
C ALA A 49 -5.46 -8.28 -10.02
N THR A 50 -4.46 -7.55 -9.53
CA THR A 50 -3.66 -6.60 -10.32
C THR A 50 -2.39 -7.28 -10.77
N GLU A 51 -2.26 -7.51 -12.08
CA GLU A 51 -1.00 -8.00 -12.64
C GLU A 51 0.11 -6.97 -12.48
N ARG A 52 1.28 -7.44 -12.03
CA ARG A 52 2.47 -6.62 -11.83
C ARG A 52 3.64 -7.28 -12.55
N ARG A 53 4.57 -6.47 -13.07
CA ARG A 53 5.77 -6.97 -13.75
C ARG A 53 6.58 -7.95 -12.88
N CYS A 54 6.62 -7.72 -11.56
CA CYS A 54 7.32 -8.58 -10.61
C CYS A 54 6.57 -9.87 -10.22
N GLY A 55 5.39 -10.14 -10.79
CA GLY A 55 4.64 -11.36 -10.50
C GLY A 55 5.29 -12.63 -11.07
N THR A 56 6.16 -12.49 -12.07
CA THR A 56 6.90 -13.57 -12.73
C THR A 56 8.38 -13.24 -12.85
N ASN A 57 9.21 -14.24 -13.15
CA ASN A 57 10.62 -14.05 -13.52
C ASN A 57 10.75 -13.37 -14.89
N GLU A 58 11.98 -13.00 -15.27
CA GLU A 58 12.28 -12.31 -16.53
C GLU A 58 11.74 -13.05 -17.76
N GLU A 59 11.94 -14.36 -17.81
CA GLU A 59 11.46 -15.25 -18.88
C GLU A 59 9.96 -15.57 -18.81
N ARG A 60 9.26 -15.15 -17.75
CA ARG A 60 7.82 -15.43 -17.51
C ARG A 60 7.46 -16.93 -17.49
N THR A 61 8.37 -17.76 -17.02
CA THR A 61 8.24 -19.22 -16.97
C THR A 61 8.04 -19.77 -15.56
N CYS A 62 8.26 -18.97 -14.52
CA CYS A 62 8.15 -19.47 -13.15
C CYS A 62 6.69 -19.66 -12.73
N ALA A 63 6.48 -20.60 -11.79
CA ALA A 63 5.20 -20.86 -11.16
C ALA A 63 5.23 -20.53 -9.66
N CYS A 64 5.98 -19.48 -9.27
CA CYS A 64 6.19 -19.14 -7.86
C CYS A 64 4.90 -18.80 -7.12
N GLN A 65 3.89 -18.30 -7.84
CA GLN A 65 2.57 -18.04 -7.25
C GLN A 65 1.72 -19.31 -7.12
N GLY A 66 2.12 -20.42 -7.74
CA GLY A 66 1.31 -21.64 -7.87
C GLY A 66 0.62 -21.75 -9.24
N PHE A 67 0.25 -22.98 -9.60
CA PHE A 67 -0.44 -23.30 -10.86
C PHE A 67 -1.97 -23.26 -10.75
N ASP A 68 -2.51 -23.36 -9.52
CA ASP A 68 -3.94 -23.32 -9.28
C ASP A 68 -4.42 -21.84 -9.33
N PRO A 69 -5.23 -21.45 -10.33
CA PRO A 69 -5.64 -20.06 -10.49
C PRO A 69 -6.51 -19.53 -9.33
N GLU A 70 -7.14 -20.42 -8.56
CA GLU A 70 -8.00 -20.05 -7.42
C GLU A 70 -7.23 -19.94 -6.10
N LYS A 71 -6.02 -20.52 -6.02
CA LYS A 71 -5.21 -20.58 -4.80
C LYS A 71 -3.85 -19.91 -4.93
N GLY A 72 -3.51 -19.48 -6.14
CA GLY A 72 -2.24 -18.86 -6.41
C GLY A 72 -2.07 -17.53 -5.67
N GLY A 73 -0.82 -17.18 -5.37
CA GLY A 73 -0.47 -15.87 -4.83
C GLY A 73 -0.91 -14.76 -5.78
N ALA A 74 -1.54 -13.73 -5.23
CA ALA A 74 -2.08 -12.61 -6.01
C ALA A 74 -1.76 -11.26 -5.36
N SER A 75 -1.73 -10.22 -6.19
CA SER A 75 -1.62 -8.82 -5.74
C SER A 75 -2.94 -8.10 -5.95
N TYR A 76 -3.37 -7.30 -4.97
CA TYR A 76 -4.56 -6.46 -5.07
C TYR A 76 -4.17 -5.01 -4.79
N SER A 77 -4.63 -4.08 -5.63
CA SER A 77 -4.23 -2.67 -5.56
C SER A 77 -5.43 -1.77 -5.32
N PHE A 78 -5.43 -1.05 -4.20
CA PHE A 78 -6.46 -0.09 -3.81
C PHE A 78 -5.90 1.33 -3.70
N GLY A 79 -6.78 2.31 -3.61
CA GLY A 79 -6.42 3.73 -3.59
C GLY A 79 -6.15 4.30 -4.98
N CYS A 80 -5.50 5.45 -4.99
CA CYS A 80 -5.05 6.13 -6.21
C CYS A 80 -3.74 5.53 -6.71
N SER A 81 -3.52 5.59 -8.02
CA SER A 81 -2.22 5.33 -8.63
C SER A 81 -1.97 6.35 -9.73
N TRP A 82 -0.70 6.62 -10.00
CA TRP A 82 -0.33 7.44 -11.15
C TRP A 82 -0.62 6.68 -12.44
N SER A 83 -1.03 7.41 -13.47
CA SER A 83 -1.35 6.93 -14.80
C SER A 83 -0.63 7.81 -15.83
N MET A 84 0.13 7.17 -16.72
CA MET A 84 0.81 7.84 -17.83
C MET A 84 -0.16 8.57 -18.77
N TYR A 85 -1.39 8.06 -18.91
CA TYR A 85 -2.39 8.64 -19.81
C TYR A 85 -2.88 10.02 -19.39
N TYR A 86 -2.79 10.32 -18.09
CA TYR A 86 -3.20 11.61 -17.53
C TYR A 86 -2.01 12.40 -16.96
N ASN A 87 -0.82 11.79 -16.96
CA ASN A 87 0.32 12.26 -16.18
C ASN A 87 -0.10 12.65 -14.74
N GLY A 88 -0.92 11.81 -14.11
CA GLY A 88 -1.64 12.15 -12.90
C GLY A 88 -2.44 10.97 -12.36
N CYS A 89 -3.42 11.23 -11.49
CA CYS A 89 -4.22 10.15 -10.89
C CYS A 89 -5.02 9.37 -11.96
N LYS A 90 -5.06 8.03 -11.84
CA LYS A 90 -5.90 7.15 -12.68
C LYS A 90 -7.39 7.54 -12.67
N PHE A 91 -7.84 8.23 -11.64
CA PHE A 91 -9.22 8.69 -11.48
C PHE A 91 -9.48 10.09 -12.07
N ALA A 92 -8.56 10.68 -12.85
CA ALA A 92 -8.69 12.04 -13.40
C ALA A 92 -10.00 12.31 -14.17
N ARG A 93 -10.64 11.29 -14.73
CA ARG A 93 -11.93 11.39 -15.43
C ARG A 93 -13.11 10.75 -14.69
N SER A 94 -12.90 10.28 -13.47
CA SER A 94 -13.95 9.62 -12.66
C SER A 94 -14.70 10.65 -11.84
N THR A 95 -16.01 10.79 -12.06
CA THR A 95 -16.88 11.70 -11.29
C THR A 95 -17.10 11.20 -9.86
N LYS A 96 -17.10 9.88 -9.64
CA LYS A 96 -17.18 9.22 -8.33
C LYS A 96 -16.11 8.13 -8.23
N PRO A 97 -14.87 8.46 -7.85
CA PRO A 97 -13.78 7.49 -7.76
C PRO A 97 -14.07 6.40 -6.73
N ASN A 98 -14.12 5.13 -7.15
CA ASN A 98 -14.15 4.00 -6.23
C ASN A 98 -12.72 3.48 -5.98
N LYS A 99 -12.12 3.94 -4.88
CA LYS A 99 -10.74 3.61 -4.47
C LYS A 99 -10.60 2.16 -3.97
N PHE A 100 -11.69 1.53 -3.56
CA PHE A 100 -11.72 0.20 -2.93
C PHE A 100 -12.60 -0.78 -3.70
N LYS A 101 -12.64 -0.60 -5.03
CA LYS A 101 -13.50 -1.37 -5.92
C LYS A 101 -13.26 -2.87 -5.81
N LEU A 102 -14.35 -3.63 -5.72
CA LEU A 102 -14.40 -5.08 -5.79
C LEU A 102 -15.30 -5.52 -6.96
N ASN A 103 -15.04 -6.69 -7.53
CA ASN A 103 -15.88 -7.33 -8.54
C ASN A 103 -16.93 -8.21 -7.84
N GLY A 104 -18.22 -7.91 -8.04
CA GLY A 104 -19.32 -8.77 -7.60
C GLY A 104 -19.91 -8.37 -6.25
N THR A 105 -21.11 -7.79 -6.31
CA THR A 105 -21.94 -7.35 -5.20
C THR A 105 -22.62 -8.52 -4.48
N LYS A 106 -21.88 -9.52 -3.97
CA LYS A 106 -22.46 -10.51 -3.05
C LYS A 106 -22.63 -9.93 -1.64
N ASP A 107 -21.73 -9.06 -1.22
CA ASP A 107 -21.80 -8.33 0.04
C ASP A 107 -21.73 -6.82 -0.24
N SER A 108 -22.85 -6.13 -0.03
CA SER A 108 -22.97 -4.68 -0.26
C SER A 108 -22.03 -3.85 0.62
N ASN A 109 -21.48 -4.44 1.69
CA ASN A 109 -20.61 -3.77 2.65
C ASN A 109 -19.13 -4.13 2.49
N ALA A 110 -18.77 -5.02 1.55
CA ALA A 110 -17.39 -5.48 1.40
C ALA A 110 -16.41 -4.35 1.04
N GLU A 111 -16.77 -3.48 0.08
CA GLU A 111 -15.92 -2.34 -0.30
C GLU A 111 -15.74 -1.34 0.87
N SER A 112 -16.80 -1.10 1.64
CA SER A 112 -16.76 -0.27 2.85
C SER A 112 -15.86 -0.88 3.92
N CYS A 113 -15.94 -2.20 4.12
CA CYS A 113 -15.05 -2.91 5.04
C CYS A 113 -13.58 -2.84 4.60
N VAL A 114 -13.31 -2.99 3.29
CA VAL A 114 -11.95 -2.84 2.74
C VAL A 114 -11.44 -1.42 2.93
N ALA A 115 -12.28 -0.43 2.65
CA ALA A 115 -11.96 0.97 2.91
C ALA A 115 -11.63 1.20 4.40
N ASP A 116 -12.46 0.71 5.33
CA ASP A 116 -12.26 0.90 6.77
C ASP A 116 -10.88 0.41 7.24
N PHE A 117 -10.54 -0.86 6.97
CA PHE A 117 -9.26 -1.37 7.47
C PHE A 117 -8.06 -0.69 6.78
N CYS A 118 -8.15 -0.34 5.50
CA CYS A 118 -7.09 0.40 4.81
C CYS A 118 -6.92 1.80 5.39
N GLN A 119 -8.01 2.52 5.66
CA GLN A 119 -7.97 3.86 6.24
C GLN A 119 -7.45 3.84 7.69
N ARG A 120 -7.87 2.87 8.50
CA ARG A 120 -7.37 2.69 9.88
C ARG A 120 -5.88 2.38 9.90
N LEU A 121 -5.42 1.47 9.04
CA LEU A 121 -4.00 1.16 8.90
C LEU A 121 -3.20 2.39 8.46
N ALA A 122 -3.66 3.11 7.43
CA ALA A 122 -2.99 4.33 6.96
C ALA A 122 -2.86 5.39 8.07
N SER A 123 -3.93 5.63 8.84
CA SER A 123 -3.90 6.55 9.97
C SER A 123 -2.92 6.11 11.08
N ALA A 124 -2.96 4.83 11.47
CA ALA A 124 -2.06 4.31 12.50
C ALA A 124 -0.58 4.37 12.06
N MET A 125 -0.31 3.98 10.81
CA MET A 125 1.05 3.97 10.25
C MET A 125 1.62 5.37 10.04
N SER A 126 0.79 6.37 9.70
CA SER A 126 1.25 7.74 9.45
C SER A 126 1.97 8.34 10.66
N VAL A 127 1.42 8.14 11.87
CA VAL A 127 2.03 8.61 13.13
C VAL A 127 3.41 7.99 13.32
N LEU A 128 3.52 6.67 13.12
CA LEU A 128 4.80 5.96 13.27
C LEU A 128 5.80 6.34 12.19
N TYR A 129 5.32 6.58 10.98
CA TYR A 129 6.17 6.97 9.86
C TYR A 129 6.79 8.35 10.08
N LYS A 130 6.02 9.31 10.60
CA LYS A 130 6.53 10.63 11.03
C LYS A 130 7.65 10.50 12.06
N THR A 131 7.52 9.59 13.03
CA THR A 131 8.55 9.38 14.06
C THR A 131 9.77 8.63 13.52
N ALA A 132 9.56 7.59 12.72
CA ALA A 132 10.63 6.69 12.28
C ALA A 132 11.45 7.25 11.10
N ALA A 133 10.82 8.02 10.21
CA ALA A 133 11.45 8.57 9.00
C ALA A 133 10.86 9.96 8.69
N PRO A 134 11.15 10.98 9.54
CA PRO A 134 10.50 12.29 9.48
C PRO A 134 10.68 13.01 8.13
N ASP A 135 11.89 13.00 7.56
CA ASP A 135 12.16 13.68 6.29
C ASP A 135 11.33 13.08 5.15
N ALA A 136 11.23 11.75 5.10
CA ALA A 136 10.45 11.05 4.08
C ALA A 136 8.95 11.27 4.26
N HIS A 137 8.47 11.26 5.50
CA HIS A 137 7.09 11.62 5.83
C HIS A 137 6.76 13.06 5.37
N MET A 138 7.60 14.05 5.74
CA MET A 138 7.42 15.45 5.35
C MET A 138 7.34 15.64 3.84
N ASN A 139 8.23 14.96 3.08
CA ASN A 139 8.19 15.02 1.62
C ASN A 139 6.88 14.48 1.04
N GLN A 140 6.24 13.48 1.66
CA GLN A 140 4.99 12.90 1.16
C GLN A 140 3.73 13.72 1.51
N ILE A 141 3.81 14.55 2.55
CA ILE A 141 2.71 15.44 2.99
C ILE A 141 2.84 16.88 2.49
N GLU A 142 3.95 17.25 1.83
CA GLU A 142 4.16 18.61 1.27
C GLU A 142 2.97 19.12 0.47
N ARG A 143 2.31 18.22 -0.28
CA ARG A 143 1.15 18.51 -1.15
C ARG A 143 -0.12 17.82 -0.70
N GLU A 144 -0.29 17.65 0.61
CA GLU A 144 -1.45 16.97 1.17
C GLU A 144 -2.74 17.77 0.90
N CYS A 145 -2.71 19.08 1.11
CA CYS A 145 -3.86 19.96 0.88
C CYS A 145 -4.31 19.96 -0.58
N GLU A 146 -3.39 20.07 -1.56
CA GLU A 146 -3.79 20.04 -2.98
C GLU A 146 -4.16 18.63 -3.45
N GLY A 147 -3.69 17.60 -2.74
CA GLY A 147 -3.80 16.19 -3.09
C GLY A 147 -4.74 15.38 -2.21
N GLN A 148 -5.62 16.01 -1.42
CA GLN A 148 -6.41 15.36 -0.37
C GLN A 148 -7.22 14.15 -0.90
N GLU A 149 -7.86 14.32 -2.06
CA GLU A 149 -8.60 13.24 -2.74
C GLU A 149 -7.72 12.06 -3.19
N CYS A 150 -6.40 12.21 -3.18
CA CYS A 150 -5.43 11.16 -3.48
C CYS A 150 -4.66 10.65 -2.26
N ARG A 151 -5.09 11.00 -1.04
CA ARG A 151 -4.51 10.49 0.21
C ARG A 151 -5.46 9.53 0.93
N LEU A 152 -4.88 8.75 1.85
CA LEU A 152 -5.57 7.81 2.73
C LEU A 152 -5.31 8.21 4.20
N GLY A 153 -6.14 7.70 5.10
CA GLY A 153 -6.20 8.04 6.52
C GLY A 153 -7.42 8.91 6.83
N TYR A 154 -8.02 8.71 8.03
CA TYR A 154 -9.14 9.51 8.52
C TYR A 154 -8.73 10.90 9.02
N ASN A 155 -7.50 11.01 9.52
CA ASN A 155 -6.89 12.26 9.98
C ASN A 155 -5.48 12.32 9.38
N PRO A 156 -5.34 12.75 8.13
CA PRO A 156 -4.01 13.00 7.59
C PRO A 156 -3.41 14.22 8.37
N PRO A 157 -2.10 14.19 8.67
CA PRO A 157 -1.45 14.84 9.82
C PRO A 157 -1.50 16.37 9.89
#